data_AF-A0AB35SBZ1-F1
#
_entry.id   AF-A0AB35SBZ1-F1
#
_cell.length_a   1.000
_cell.length_b   1.000
_cell.length_c   1.000
_cell.angle_alpha   90.00
_cell.angle_beta   90.00
_cell.angle_gamma   90.00
#
_symmetry.space_group_name_H-M   'P 1'
#
loop_
_entity.id
_entity.type
_entity.pdbx_description
1 polymer ?
#
loop_
_entity_poly.entity_id
_entity_poly.type
_entity_poly.pdbx_seq_one_letter_code
_entity_poly.pdbx_strand_id
1 'polypeptide(L)'
;MYLHELAADENGRSFAAVVNRKLGLGVRLDFDVSLFPYFMEWKSMGAGDYVVGLEPSNSSVHGRGWHEQRGDLHTIAPQASERKSLTFTVIEGEAAIDALIARRDALLG
;
A
#
# COMPACT_ATOMS: atom_id res chain seq x y z
N MET A 1 9.74 -0.45 10.80
CA MET A 1 8.45 -0.93 10.28
C MET A 1 7.40 0.03 10.78
N TYR A 2 6.64 0.63 9.88
CA TYR A 2 5.52 1.50 10.21
C TYR A 2 4.22 0.86 9.72
N LEU A 3 3.16 0.94 10.52
CA LEU A 3 1.82 0.47 10.15
C LEU A 3 0.97 1.71 9.90
N HIS A 4 0.23 1.71 8.80
CA HIS A 4 -0.55 2.86 8.36
C HIS A 4 -2.03 2.50 8.30
N GLU A 5 -2.88 3.41 8.76
CA GLU A 5 -4.30 3.41 8.43
C GLU A 5 -4.47 4.10 7.07
N LEU A 6 -5.11 3.41 6.12
CA LEU A 6 -5.27 3.91 4.76
C LEU A 6 -6.53 4.75 4.63
N ALA A 7 -6.40 5.94 4.04
CA ALA A 7 -7.53 6.63 3.42
C ALA A 7 -7.94 5.93 2.12
N ALA A 8 -9.23 5.98 1.79
CA ALA A 8 -9.78 5.44 0.55
C ALA A 8 -10.84 6.39 0.01
N ASP A 9 -11.02 6.38 -1.31
CA ASP A 9 -12.12 7.11 -1.94
C ASP A 9 -13.47 6.41 -1.70
N GLU A 10 -14.54 7.02 -2.21
CA GLU A 10 -15.92 6.50 -2.13
C GLU A 10 -16.09 5.10 -2.75
N ASN A 11 -15.16 4.66 -3.60
CA ASN A 11 -15.16 3.34 -4.23
C ASN A 11 -14.21 2.35 -3.52
N GLY A 12 -13.67 2.69 -2.35
CA GLY A 12 -12.74 1.85 -1.60
C GLY A 12 -11.34 1.75 -2.23
N ARG A 13 -11.01 2.65 -3.17
CA ARG A 13 -9.70 2.65 -3.83
C ARG A 13 -8.72 3.51 -3.03
N SER A 14 -7.51 3.00 -2.90
CA SER A 14 -6.40 3.72 -2.29
C SER A 14 -5.13 3.53 -3.13
N PHE A 15 -4.08 4.23 -2.74
CA PHE A 15 -2.77 4.04 -3.31
C PHE A 15 -1.66 4.34 -2.30
N ALA A 16 -0.49 3.77 -2.56
CA ALA A 16 0.76 4.15 -1.91
C ALA A 16 1.79 4.53 -2.96
N ALA A 17 2.68 5.48 -2.67
CA ALA A 17 3.68 5.91 -3.62
C ALA A 17 4.98 6.36 -2.97
N VAL A 18 6.08 6.20 -3.71
CA VAL A 18 7.40 6.77 -3.40
C VAL A 18 7.76 7.68 -4.56
N VAL A 19 8.10 8.94 -4.24
CA VAL A 19 8.45 9.96 -5.23
C VAL A 19 9.83 10.53 -4.97
N ASN A 20 10.60 10.72 -6.04
CA ASN A 20 11.83 11.47 -6.05
C ASN A 20 11.69 12.66 -7.01
N ARG A 21 11.28 13.81 -6.46
CA ARG A 21 11.08 15.04 -7.23
C ARG A 21 12.35 15.50 -7.95
N LYS A 22 13.53 15.34 -7.35
CA LYS A 22 14.81 15.74 -7.96
C LYS A 22 15.11 14.99 -9.26
N LEU A 23 14.69 13.71 -9.34
CA LEU A 23 14.83 12.90 -10.54
C LEU A 23 13.61 12.96 -11.46
N GLY A 24 12.51 13.59 -11.03
CA GLY A 24 11.24 13.56 -11.76
C GLY A 24 10.65 12.15 -11.86
N LEU A 25 10.93 11.26 -10.90
CA LEU A 25 10.51 9.86 -10.94
C LEU A 25 9.72 9.44 -9.71
N GLY A 26 8.81 8.50 -9.87
CA GLY A 26 8.12 7.84 -8.77
C GLY A 26 7.55 6.49 -9.16
N VAL A 27 7.11 5.73 -8.16
CA VAL A 27 6.34 4.49 -8.34
C VAL A 27 5.11 4.59 -7.46
N ARG A 28 3.96 4.19 -8.02
CA ARG A 28 2.67 4.13 -7.33
C ARG A 28 2.10 2.71 -7.39
N LEU A 29 1.50 2.28 -6.29
CA LEU A 29 0.66 1.09 -6.19
C LEU A 29 -0.79 1.51 -6.02
N ASP A 30 -1.66 1.15 -6.96
CA ASP A 30 -3.11 1.30 -6.81
C ASP A 30 -3.73 -0.02 -6.40
N PHE A 31 -4.65 0.04 -5.43
CA PHE A 31 -5.34 -1.14 -4.95
C PHE A 31 -6.69 -0.79 -4.31
N ASP A 32 -7.49 -1.81 -4.09
CA ASP A 32 -8.72 -1.73 -3.32
C ASP A 32 -8.39 -2.10 -1.86
N VAL A 33 -8.75 -1.26 -0.91
CA VAL A 33 -8.43 -1.47 0.51
C VAL A 33 -9.11 -2.71 1.09
N SER A 34 -10.23 -3.15 0.52
CA SER A 34 -10.89 -4.40 0.93
C SER A 34 -10.07 -5.65 0.59
N LEU A 35 -9.22 -5.58 -0.44
CA LEU A 35 -8.32 -6.68 -0.82
C LEU A 35 -7.04 -6.70 0.02
N PHE A 36 -6.69 -5.55 0.60
CA PHE A 36 -5.47 -5.31 1.37
C PHE A 36 -5.74 -4.42 2.60
N PRO A 37 -6.45 -4.94 3.62
CA PRO A 37 -6.84 -4.16 4.81
C PRO A 37 -5.67 -3.69 5.67
N TYR A 38 -4.46 -4.21 5.46
CA TYR A 38 -3.25 -3.79 6.16
C TYR A 38 -2.27 -3.13 5.19
N PHE A 39 -1.59 -2.10 5.67
CA PHE A 39 -0.48 -1.50 4.94
C PHE A 39 0.71 -1.29 5.86
N MET A 40 1.85 -1.84 5.43
CA MET A 40 3.11 -1.68 6.11
C MET A 40 4.10 -0.91 5.24
N GLU A 41 4.88 -0.05 5.88
CA GLU A 41 6.04 0.60 5.29
C GLU A 41 7.29 0.04 5.97
N TRP A 42 8.11 -0.65 5.17
CA TRP A 42 9.45 -1.04 5.56
C TRP A 42 10.47 -0.06 4.96
N LYS A 43 11.45 0.36 5.76
CA LYS A 43 12.48 1.29 5.32
C LYS A 43 13.83 0.84 5.84
N SER A 44 14.75 0.53 4.92
CA SER A 44 16.17 0.35 5.20
C SER A 44 16.94 1.53 4.63
N MET A 45 17.70 2.21 5.48
CA MET A 45 18.53 3.36 5.10
C MET A 45 20.02 3.07 5.24
N GLY A 46 20.39 1.78 5.25
CA GLY A 46 21.76 1.34 5.42
C GLY A 46 22.60 1.57 4.16
N ALA A 47 23.91 1.77 4.34
CA ALA A 47 24.84 1.74 3.21
C ALA A 47 24.82 0.33 2.57
N GLY A 48 24.58 0.27 1.26
CA GLY A 48 24.40 -1.00 0.54
C GLY A 48 23.01 -1.63 0.68
N ASP A 49 22.12 -1.04 1.47
CA ASP A 49 20.73 -1.49 1.70
C ASP A 49 19.82 -0.25 1.88
N TYR A 50 19.68 0.53 0.80
CA TYR A 50 18.85 1.74 0.75
C TYR A 50 17.58 1.45 -0.05
N VAL A 51 16.54 1.03 0.65
CA VAL A 51 15.29 0.54 0.06
C VAL A 51 14.09 0.91 0.92
N VAL A 52 12.96 1.12 0.26
CA VAL A 52 11.65 1.26 0.90
C VAL A 52 10.70 0.22 0.31
N GLY A 53 10.00 -0.49 1.19
CA GLY A 53 8.94 -1.44 0.87
C GLY A 53 7.57 -0.78 1.09
N LEU A 54 6.74 -0.82 0.05
CA LEU A 54 5.31 -0.50 0.12
C LEU A 54 4.55 -1.84 0.16
N GLU A 55 3.96 -2.19 1.30
CA GLU A 55 3.47 -3.54 1.56
C GLU A 55 1.96 -3.55 1.84
N PRO A 56 1.10 -3.41 0.81
CA PRO A 56 -0.32 -3.72 0.95
C PRO A 56 -0.49 -5.22 1.20
N SER A 57 -1.23 -5.57 2.26
CA SER A 57 -1.33 -6.94 2.75
C SER A 57 -2.74 -7.27 3.26
N ASN A 58 -3.11 -8.54 3.19
CA ASN A 58 -4.33 -9.04 3.84
C ASN A 58 -4.10 -9.56 5.26
N SER A 59 -2.86 -9.54 5.73
CA SER A 59 -2.49 -9.94 7.09
C SER A 59 -1.52 -8.93 7.69
N SER A 60 -1.63 -8.73 8.99
CA SER A 60 -0.72 -7.87 9.74
C SER A 60 0.67 -8.50 9.88
N VAL A 61 1.69 -7.66 9.99
CA VAL A 61 3.07 -8.05 10.32
C VAL A 61 3.20 -8.78 11.67
N HIS A 62 2.22 -8.62 12.56
CA HIS A 62 2.18 -9.36 13.83
C HIS A 62 1.96 -10.87 13.66
N GLY A 63 1.56 -11.31 12.46
CA GLY A 63 1.48 -12.71 12.09
C GLY A 63 0.23 -13.44 12.58
N ARG A 64 0.16 -14.73 12.29
CA ARG A 64 -1.04 -15.58 12.50
C ARG A 64 -1.55 -15.57 13.94
N GLY A 65 -0.67 -15.77 14.92
CA GLY A 65 -1.08 -15.90 16.32
C GLY A 65 -1.78 -14.65 16.86
N TRP A 66 -1.38 -13.47 16.37
CA TRP A 66 -2.04 -12.20 16.69
C TRP A 66 -3.49 -12.17 16.17
N HIS A 67 -3.69 -12.64 14.93
CA HIS A 67 -5.02 -12.71 14.33
C HIS A 67 -5.92 -13.78 14.97
N GLU A 68 -5.37 -14.94 15.33
CA GLU A 68 -6.10 -16.00 16.05
C GLU A 68 -6.62 -15.50 17.40
N GLN A 69 -5.78 -14.79 18.16
CA GLN A 69 -6.16 -14.23 19.47
C GLN A 69 -7.28 -13.19 19.37
N ARG A 70 -7.36 -12.48 18.23
CA ARG A 70 -8.38 -11.46 17.96
C ARG A 70 -9.62 -12.03 17.29
N GLY A 71 -9.59 -13.29 16.87
CA GLY A 71 -10.68 -13.91 16.12
C GLY A 71 -10.87 -13.31 14.71
N ASP A 72 -9.89 -12.59 14.18
CA ASP A 72 -9.93 -11.92 12.86
C ASP A 72 -9.01 -12.58 11.83
N LEU A 73 -8.58 -13.83 12.07
CA LEU A 73 -7.78 -14.59 11.11
C LEU A 73 -8.54 -14.81 9.80
N HIS A 74 -7.98 -14.24 8.73
CA HIS A 74 -8.48 -14.43 7.38
C HIS A 74 -8.41 -15.91 6.96
N THR A 75 -9.53 -16.45 6.46
CA THR A 75 -9.62 -17.83 5.97
C THR A 75 -10.52 -17.89 4.73
N ILE A 76 -10.28 -18.90 3.88
CA ILE A 76 -11.13 -19.21 2.73
C ILE A 76 -11.67 -20.64 2.84
N ALA A 77 -12.88 -20.87 2.35
CA ALA A 77 -13.50 -22.19 2.38
C ALA A 77 -12.83 -23.17 1.39
N PRO A 78 -12.99 -24.50 1.57
CA PRO A 78 -12.57 -25.47 0.57
C PRO A 78 -13.12 -25.12 -0.82
N GLN A 79 -12.25 -25.18 -1.83
CA GLN A 79 -12.57 -24.84 -3.23
C GLN A 79 -12.97 -23.37 -3.49
N ALA A 80 -12.90 -22.49 -2.49
CA ALA A 80 -13.05 -21.05 -2.70
C ALA A 80 -11.81 -20.45 -3.39
N SER A 81 -11.98 -19.28 -3.97
CA SER A 81 -10.90 -18.52 -4.61
C SER A 81 -11.05 -17.04 -4.29
N GLU A 82 -9.93 -16.39 -3.98
CA GLU A 82 -9.84 -14.95 -3.85
C GLU A 82 -8.88 -14.40 -4.89
N ARG A 83 -9.26 -13.30 -5.53
CA ARG A 83 -8.40 -12.58 -6.45
C ARG A 83 -7.98 -11.27 -5.81
N LYS A 84 -6.68 -11.12 -5.61
CA LYS A 84 -6.07 -9.85 -5.24
C LYS A 84 -5.45 -9.22 -6.48
N SER A 85 -5.67 -7.93 -6.65
CA SER A 85 -5.16 -7.20 -7.80
C SER A 85 -4.67 -5.84 -7.36
N LEU A 86 -3.49 -5.49 -7.83
CA LEU A 86 -2.88 -4.19 -7.65
C LEU A 86 -2.21 -3.79 -8.96
N THR A 87 -1.99 -2.50 -9.13
CA THR A 87 -1.37 -1.94 -10.32
C THR A 87 -0.14 -1.15 -9.92
N PHE A 88 1.00 -1.53 -10.51
CA PHE A 88 2.22 -0.73 -10.43
C PHE A 88 2.21 0.28 -11.57
N THR A 89 2.51 1.54 -11.26
CA THR A 89 2.67 2.60 -12.27
C THR A 89 3.95 3.35 -12.00
N VAL A 90 4.80 3.46 -13.02
CA VAL A 90 5.94 4.39 -13.02
C VAL A 90 5.40 5.77 -13.33
N ILE A 91 5.79 6.73 -12.51
CA ILE A 91 5.41 8.15 -12.63
C ILE A 91 6.65 8.89 -13.10
N GLU A 92 6.51 9.67 -14.16
CA GLU A 92 7.62 10.41 -14.77
C GLU A 92 7.21 11.86 -15.05
N GLY A 93 8.08 12.80 -14.69
CA GLY A 93 7.88 14.23 -14.87
C GLY A 93 7.18 14.93 -13.70
N GLU A 94 7.46 16.23 -13.55
CA GLU A 94 6.94 17.05 -12.45
C GLU A 94 5.41 17.11 -12.45
N ALA A 95 4.79 17.30 -13.63
CA ALA A 95 3.34 17.39 -13.74
C ALA A 95 2.63 16.10 -13.27
N ALA A 96 3.18 14.92 -13.58
CA ALA A 96 2.61 13.65 -13.15
C ALA A 96 2.76 13.44 -11.63
N ILE A 97 3.88 13.90 -11.06
CA ILE A 97 4.11 13.89 -9.61
C ILE A 97 3.14 14.85 -8.89
N ASP A 98 2.92 16.04 -9.44
CA ASP A 98 1.99 17.01 -8.85
C ASP A 98 0.55 16.51 -8.91
N ALA A 99 0.14 15.88 -10.02
CA ALA A 99 -1.17 15.23 -10.12
C ALA A 99 -1.34 14.09 -9.09
N LEU A 100 -0.29 13.30 -8.85
CA LEU A 100 -0.30 12.27 -7.82
C LEU A 100 -0.48 12.84 -6.41
N ILE A 101 0.21 13.94 -6.12
CA ILE A 101 0.13 14.63 -4.83
C ILE A 101 -1.24 15.26 -4.63
N ALA A 102 -1.81 15.91 -5.65
CA ALA A 102 -3.17 16.43 -5.60
C ALA A 102 -4.20 15.30 -5.34
N ARG A 103 -4.01 14.13 -5.96
CA ARG A 103 -4.87 12.95 -5.70
C ARG A 103 -4.74 12.47 -4.25
N ARG A 104 -3.54 12.46 -3.67
CA ARG A 104 -3.34 12.13 -2.25
C ARG A 104 -4.13 13.10 -1.37
N ASP A 105 -3.99 14.40 -1.64
CA ASP A 105 -4.61 15.44 -0.81
C ASP A 105 -6.15 15.33 -0.86
N ALA A 106 -6.71 15.06 -2.04
CA ALA A 106 -8.14 14.79 -2.20
C ALA A 106 -8.65 13.56 -1.44
N LEU A 107 -7.80 12.57 -1.15
CA LEU A 107 -8.16 11.41 -0.31
C LEU A 107 -8.17 11.73 1.18
N LEU A 108 -7.42 12.75 1.62
CA LEU A 108 -7.22 13.06 3.04
C LEU A 108 -8.19 14.11 3.59
N GLY A 109 -8.85 14.89 2.71
CA GLY A 109 -9.78 15.97 3.09
C GLY A 109 -9.08 17.31 3.25
#